data_AF-A0A2T2VE68-F1
#
_entry.id   AF-A0A2T2VE68-F1
#
_cell.length_a   1.000
_cell.length_b   1.000
_cell.length_c   1.000
_cell.angle_alpha   90.00
_cell.angle_beta   90.00
_cell.angle_gamma   90.00
#
_symmetry.space_group_name_H-M   'P 1'
#
loop_
_entity.id
_entity.type
_entity.pdbx_description
1 polymer ?
#
loop_
_entity_poly.entity_id
_entity_poly.type
_entity_poly.pdbx_seq_one_letter_code
_entity_poly.pdbx_strand_id
1 'polypeptide(L)'
;MESGDSYNYHFIITNDRQWADKQIIEYYNGRGNSERLFDIQNNDFNRKRMPASFLEYNTVYLTIMAACHVLYKWLIDNFSKACSVVRNKDRLKKFIFRLVSIPAKVTHSGRRQGVKLFTNLPIHRPGDRSP
;
A
#
# COMPACT_ATOMS: atom_id res chain seq x y z
N MET A 1 35.09 28.21 -18.23
CA MET A 1 34.31 28.50 -17.00
C MET A 1 33.44 27.28 -16.81
N GLU A 2 33.99 26.27 -16.13
CA GLU A 2 33.37 24.95 -16.03
C GLU A 2 32.15 25.02 -15.11
N SER A 3 31.04 24.46 -15.59
CA SER A 3 29.79 24.30 -14.86
C SER A 3 30.08 23.60 -13.52
N GLY A 4 29.85 24.30 -12.41
CA GLY A 4 30.01 23.74 -11.08
C GLY A 4 29.08 22.55 -10.88
N ASP A 5 29.66 21.36 -10.73
CA ASP A 5 28.95 20.17 -10.30
C ASP A 5 28.18 20.46 -9.00
N SER A 6 26.86 20.28 -9.04
CA SER A 6 25.99 20.45 -7.88
C SER A 6 26.15 19.25 -6.94
N TYR A 7 27.19 19.26 -6.11
CA TYR A 7 27.35 18.23 -5.08
C TYR A 7 26.32 18.42 -3.96
N ASN A 8 25.49 17.40 -3.74
CA ASN A 8 24.59 17.35 -2.58
C ASN A 8 25.38 16.80 -1.38
N TYR A 9 25.71 17.67 -0.44
CA TYR A 9 26.32 17.28 0.83
C TYR A 9 25.24 16.91 1.84
N HIS A 10 25.38 15.74 2.47
CA HIS A 10 24.49 15.26 3.53
C HIS A 10 25.30 14.96 4.79
N PHE A 11 24.78 15.38 5.95
CA PHE A 11 25.38 15.12 7.25
C PHE A 11 24.51 14.15 8.05
N ILE A 12 25.13 13.11 8.61
CA ILE A 12 24.48 12.15 9.50
C ILE A 12 25.09 12.29 10.88
N ILE A 13 24.26 12.59 11.88
CA ILE A 13 24.65 12.63 13.29
C ILE A 13 24.10 11.36 13.94
N THR A 14 24.97 10.55 14.54
CA THR A 14 24.60 9.32 15.23
C THR A 14 25.26 9.24 16.60
N ASN A 15 24.59 8.60 17.55
CA ASN A 15 25.18 8.23 18.84
C ASN A 15 25.79 6.80 18.80
N ASP A 16 25.67 6.11 17.67
CA ASP A 16 26.26 4.78 17.50
C ASP A 16 27.78 4.89 17.35
N ARG A 17 28.51 4.15 18.18
CA ARG A 17 29.98 4.10 18.20
C ARG A 17 30.55 2.76 17.74
N GLN A 18 29.68 1.79 17.46
CA GLN A 18 30.06 0.40 17.18
C GLN A 18 29.86 0.04 15.71
N TRP A 19 28.91 0.68 15.03
CA TRP A 19 28.61 0.41 13.63
C TRP A 19 29.63 1.06 12.69
N ALA A 20 29.92 0.38 11.59
CA ALA A 20 30.76 0.94 10.54
C ALA A 20 30.00 2.05 9.78
N ASP A 21 30.73 3.03 9.24
CA ASP A 21 30.19 4.16 8.48
C ASP A 21 29.20 3.73 7.40
N LYS A 22 29.52 2.66 6.67
CA LYS A 22 28.64 2.09 5.62
C LYS A 22 27.30 1.61 6.20
N GLN A 23 27.30 0.97 7.37
CA GLN A 23 26.08 0.50 8.02
C GLN A 23 25.23 1.67 8.52
N ILE A 24 25.88 2.73 9.03
CA ILE A 24 25.20 3.97 9.44
C ILE A 24 24.53 4.63 8.24
N ILE A 25 25.22 4.70 7.10
CA ILE A 25 24.68 5.24 5.84
C ILE A 25 23.52 4.39 5.34
N GLU A 26 23.64 3.06 5.30
CA GLU A 26 22.57 2.16 4.88
C GLU A 26 21.34 2.25 5.78
N TYR A 27 21.55 2.32 7.10
CA TYR A 27 20.47 2.52 8.07
C TYR A 27 19.76 3.86 7.87
N TYR A 28 20.53 4.95 7.72
CA TYR A 28 19.98 6.28 7.47
C TYR A 28 19.19 6.32 6.15
N ASN A 29 19.72 5.70 5.09
CA ASN A 29 19.03 5.60 3.81
C ASN A 29 17.71 4.82 3.90
N GLY A 30 17.56 3.93 4.89
CA GLY A 30 16.30 3.27 5.23
C GLY A 30 15.17 4.26 5.60
N ARG A 31 15.49 5.46 6.08
CA ARG A 31 14.52 6.52 6.40
C ARG A 31 13.71 6.97 5.18
N GLY A 32 14.30 6.97 3.98
CA GLY A 32 13.58 7.33 2.76
C GLY A 32 12.39 6.40 2.47
N ASN A 33 12.45 5.16 2.94
CA ASN A 33 11.32 4.24 2.86
C ASN A 33 10.17 4.64 3.80
N SER A 34 10.49 5.21 4.96
CA SER A 34 9.51 5.77 5.90
C SER A 34 8.82 7.01 5.32
N GLU A 35 9.55 7.87 4.61
CA GLU A 35 8.96 9.03 3.90
C GLU A 35 7.94 8.57 2.86
N ARG A 36 8.30 7.58 2.05
CA ARG A 36 7.37 6.95 1.11
C ARG A 36 6.14 6.38 1.81
N LEU A 37 6.30 5.75 2.98
CA LEU A 37 5.19 5.23 3.79
C LEU A 37 4.25 6.37 4.24
N PHE A 38 4.81 7.47 4.74
CA PHE A 38 4.03 8.65 5.12
C PHE A 38 3.26 9.24 3.95
N ASP A 39 3.85 9.30 2.76
CA ASP A 39 3.14 9.71 1.55
C ASP A 39 1.97 8.80 1.19
N ILE A 40 2.10 7.49 1.39
CA ILE A 40 0.99 6.55 1.19
C ILE A 40 -0.11 6.85 2.20
N GLN A 41 0.23 6.94 3.47
CA GLN A 41 -0.76 7.17 4.50
C GLN A 41 -1.47 8.52 4.34
N ASN A 42 -0.76 9.57 3.94
CA ASN A 42 -1.33 10.89 3.70
C ASN A 42 -2.33 10.91 2.54
N ASN A 43 -2.02 10.23 1.43
CA ASN A 43 -2.83 10.28 0.21
C ASN A 43 -3.90 9.18 0.13
N ASP A 44 -3.58 7.96 0.55
CA ASP A 44 -4.49 6.81 0.42
C ASP A 44 -5.44 6.70 1.62
N PHE A 45 -4.97 7.08 2.82
CA PHE A 45 -5.75 7.01 4.06
C PHE A 45 -6.13 8.39 4.60
N ASN A 46 -6.04 9.41 3.74
CA ASN A 46 -6.53 10.76 3.98
C ASN A 46 -6.00 11.44 5.27
N ARG A 47 -4.81 11.04 5.77
CA ARG A 47 -4.18 11.70 6.94
C ARG A 47 -3.88 13.19 6.69
N LYS A 48 -3.80 13.61 5.41
CA LYS A 48 -3.63 15.02 5.03
C LYS A 48 -4.91 15.87 5.23
N ARG A 49 -6.10 15.26 5.26
CA ARG A 49 -7.38 15.95 5.46
C ARG A 49 -8.15 15.28 6.58
N MET A 50 -7.80 15.65 7.81
CA MET A 50 -8.41 15.08 9.01
C MET A 50 -9.89 15.47 9.12
N PRO A 51 -10.75 14.59 9.64
CA PRO A 51 -12.20 14.78 9.62
C PRO A 51 -12.73 15.75 10.68
N ALA A 52 -11.98 16.01 11.76
CA ALA A 52 -12.42 16.85 12.87
C ALA A 52 -11.41 17.97 13.16
N SER A 53 -11.89 19.04 13.81
CA SER A 53 -11.02 20.13 14.31
C SER A 53 -10.33 19.76 15.62
N PHE A 54 -10.93 18.87 16.41
CA PHE A 54 -10.39 18.45 17.70
C PHE A 54 -9.35 17.34 17.55
N LEU A 55 -8.32 17.41 18.39
CA LEU A 55 -7.17 16.52 18.31
C LEU A 55 -7.54 15.09 18.73
N GLU A 56 -8.37 14.92 19.75
CA GLU A 56 -8.79 13.63 20.29
C GLU A 56 -9.54 12.76 19.28
N TYR A 57 -10.40 13.36 18.44
CA TYR A 57 -11.06 12.60 17.36
C TYR A 57 -10.07 12.25 16.24
N ASN A 58 -9.13 13.16 15.96
CA ASN A 58 -8.11 12.92 14.95
C ASN A 58 -7.11 11.85 15.37
N THR A 59 -6.72 11.74 16.65
CA THR A 59 -5.83 10.68 17.11
C THR A 59 -6.47 9.29 16.96
N VAL A 60 -7.75 9.16 17.32
CA VAL A 60 -8.52 7.94 17.09
C VAL A 60 -8.61 7.63 15.60
N TYR A 61 -8.96 8.62 14.77
CA TYR A 61 -9.01 8.46 13.32
C TYR A 61 -7.68 7.98 12.73
N LEU A 62 -6.57 8.62 13.08
CA LEU A 62 -5.23 8.25 12.60
C LEU A 62 -4.84 6.84 13.03
N THR A 63 -5.24 6.43 14.24
CA THR A 63 -4.99 5.07 14.76
C THR A 63 -5.76 4.02 13.97
N ILE A 64 -7.06 4.25 13.74
CA ILE A 64 -7.89 3.35 12.93
C ILE A 64 -7.35 3.28 11.49
N MET A 65 -7.01 4.42 10.88
CA MET A 65 -6.44 4.45 9.53
C MET A 65 -5.10 3.70 9.43
N ALA A 66 -4.25 3.75 10.47
CA ALA A 66 -3.03 2.97 10.52
C ALA A 66 -3.32 1.46 10.56
N ALA A 67 -4.30 1.02 11.35
CA ALA A 67 -4.75 -0.38 11.36
C ALA A 67 -5.33 -0.80 9.98
N CYS A 68 -6.12 0.06 9.34
CA CYS A 68 -6.62 -0.18 7.99
C CYS A 68 -5.49 -0.30 6.95
N HIS A 69 -4.38 0.44 7.12
CA HIS A 69 -3.22 0.31 6.24
C HIS A 69 -2.56 -1.07 6.35
N VAL A 70 -2.38 -1.56 7.58
CA VAL A 70 -1.84 -2.91 7.83
C VAL A 70 -2.76 -3.97 7.23
N LEU A 71 -4.07 -3.85 7.45
CA LEU A 71 -5.05 -4.76 6.88
C LEU A 71 -5.05 -4.73 5.35
N TYR A 72 -4.96 -3.55 4.74
CA TYR A 72 -4.87 -3.42 3.28
C TYR A 72 -3.61 -4.07 2.72
N LYS A 73 -2.47 -3.94 3.39
CA LYS A 73 -1.21 -4.59 2.98
C LYS A 73 -1.33 -6.11 2.99
N TRP A 74 -1.95 -6.67 4.02
CA TRP A 74 -2.24 -8.10 4.06
C TRP A 74 -3.20 -8.50 2.94
N LEU A 75 -4.26 -7.72 2.72
CA LEU A 75 -5.28 -8.00 1.70
C LEU A 75 -4.66 -8.01 0.30
N ILE A 76 -3.90 -6.99 -0.09
CA ILE A 76 -3.31 -6.91 -1.43
C ILE A 76 -2.29 -8.01 -1.70
N ASP A 77 -1.57 -8.48 -0.67
CA ASP A 77 -0.66 -9.62 -0.81
C ASP A 77 -1.43 -10.89 -1.18
N ASN A 78 -2.52 -11.19 -0.45
CA ASN A 78 -3.38 -12.35 -0.73
C ASN A 78 -4.02 -12.26 -2.12
N PHE A 79 -4.60 -11.11 -2.48
CA PHE A 79 -5.25 -10.93 -3.78
C PHE A 79 -4.25 -10.95 -4.95
N SER A 80 -3.02 -10.45 -4.77
CA SER A 80 -2.00 -10.50 -5.82
C SER A 80 -1.55 -11.92 -6.16
N LYS A 81 -1.67 -12.86 -5.21
CA LYS A 81 -1.42 -14.29 -5.44
C LYS A 81 -2.58 -14.97 -6.15
N ALA A 82 -3.80 -14.57 -5.85
CA ALA A 82 -5.02 -15.18 -6.41
C ALA A 82 -5.42 -14.59 -7.79
N CYS A 83 -5.03 -13.35 -8.10
CA CYS A 83 -5.48 -12.62 -9.28
C CYS A 83 -4.34 -11.80 -9.90
N SER A 84 -4.08 -12.00 -11.20
CA SER A 84 -3.09 -11.23 -11.97
C SER A 84 -3.47 -9.75 -12.21
N VAL A 85 -4.71 -9.39 -11.89
CA VAL A 85 -5.29 -8.05 -12.07
C VAL A 85 -4.63 -6.99 -11.17
N VAL A 86 -4.23 -7.40 -9.97
CA VAL A 86 -3.73 -6.51 -8.90
C VAL A 86 -2.31 -6.91 -8.55
N ARG A 87 -1.40 -5.93 -8.48
CA ARG A 87 -0.04 -6.14 -8.02
C ARG A 87 0.08 -5.77 -6.56
N ASN A 88 0.90 -6.48 -5.79
CA ASN A 88 1.18 -6.20 -4.37
C ASN A 88 1.56 -4.72 -4.10
N LYS A 89 2.24 -4.07 -5.07
CA LYS A 89 2.68 -2.68 -4.98
C LYS A 89 1.63 -1.63 -5.42
N ASP A 90 0.44 -2.02 -5.85
CA ASP A 90 -0.58 -1.05 -6.26
C ASP A 90 -1.11 -0.23 -5.05
N ARG A 91 -1.47 1.03 -5.31
CA ARG A 91 -2.02 1.97 -4.31
C ARG A 91 -3.50 1.68 -4.03
N LEU A 92 -4.03 2.18 -2.91
CA LEU A 92 -5.41 1.89 -2.48
C LEU A 92 -6.45 2.27 -3.53
N LYS A 93 -6.36 3.48 -4.10
CA LYS A 93 -7.31 3.96 -5.13
C LYS A 93 -7.35 3.04 -6.35
N LYS A 94 -6.18 2.59 -6.78
CA LYS A 94 -6.02 1.71 -7.94
C LYS A 94 -6.57 0.31 -7.64
N PHE A 95 -6.37 -0.17 -6.42
CA PHE A 95 -6.96 -1.41 -5.94
C PHE A 95 -8.50 -1.35 -5.93
N ILE A 96 -9.08 -0.29 -5.37
CA ILE A 96 -10.54 -0.09 -5.35
C ILE A 96 -11.08 -0.09 -6.79
N PHE A 97 -10.48 0.69 -7.67
CA PHE A 97 -10.91 0.77 -9.06
C PHE A 97 -10.80 -0.55 -9.82
N ARG A 98 -9.73 -1.33 -9.58
CA ARG A 98 -9.48 -2.58 -10.32
C ARG A 98 -10.24 -3.78 -9.80
N LEU A 99 -10.56 -3.82 -8.50
CA LEU A 99 -11.18 -4.99 -7.89
C LEU A 99 -12.60 -4.68 -7.38
N VAL A 100 -12.74 -3.63 -6.56
CA VAL A 100 -14.00 -3.31 -5.88
C VAL A 100 -15.03 -2.76 -6.87
N SER A 101 -14.60 -2.00 -7.87
CA SER A 101 -15.50 -1.45 -8.90
C SER A 101 -15.93 -2.46 -9.96
N ILE A 102 -15.49 -3.72 -9.91
CA ILE A 102 -15.96 -4.74 -10.85
C ILE A 102 -17.40 -5.12 -10.51
N PRO A 103 -18.36 -4.97 -11.45
CA PRO A 103 -19.72 -5.42 -11.21
C PRO A 103 -19.76 -6.93 -11.01
N ALA A 104 -20.43 -7.36 -9.94
CA ALA A 104 -20.59 -8.75 -9.57
C ALA A 104 -22.06 -9.08 -9.35
N LYS A 105 -22.52 -10.23 -9.84
CA LYS A 105 -23.83 -10.80 -9.50
C LYS A 105 -23.63 -12.01 -8.62
N VAL A 106 -24.17 -11.95 -7.41
CA VAL A 106 -24.30 -13.14 -6.56
C VAL A 106 -25.46 -13.96 -7.09
N THR A 107 -25.19 -15.21 -7.44
CA THR A 107 -26.18 -16.18 -7.93
C THR A 107 -26.33 -17.29 -6.92
N HIS A 108 -27.57 -17.60 -6.58
CA HIS A 108 -27.92 -18.73 -5.72
C HIS A 108 -28.49 -19.85 -6.59
N SER A 109 -27.91 -21.04 -6.55
CA SER A 109 -28.43 -22.21 -7.23
C SER A 109 -28.44 -23.39 -6.24
N GLY A 110 -29.64 -23.75 -5.79
CA GLY A 110 -29.82 -24.76 -4.73
C GLY A 110 -29.05 -24.41 -3.46
N ARG A 111 -28.13 -25.28 -3.03
CA ARG A 111 -27.25 -25.09 -1.85
C ARG A 111 -25.92 -24.37 -2.15
N ARG A 112 -25.67 -23.95 -3.39
CA ARG A 112 -24.41 -23.30 -3.78
C ARG A 112 -24.62 -21.80 -3.99
N GLN A 113 -23.76 -21.00 -3.36
CA GLN A 113 -23.59 -19.58 -3.68
C GLN A 113 -22.39 -19.44 -4.63
N GLY A 114 -22.62 -18.83 -5.79
CA GLY A 114 -21.58 -18.48 -6.75
C GLY A 114 -21.60 -16.99 -7.01
N VAL A 115 -20.43 -16.38 -7.17
CA VAL A 115 -20.29 -14.97 -7.55
C VAL A 115 -19.84 -14.90 -9.00
N LYS A 116 -20.67 -14.33 -9.87
CA LYS A 116 -20.35 -14.07 -11.27
C LYS A 116 -19.81 -12.65 -11.41
N LEU A 117 -18.52 -12.52 -11.72
CA LEU A 117 -17.88 -11.24 -12.00
C LEU A 117 -18.06 -10.89 -13.49
N PHE A 118 -18.53 -9.69 -13.79
CA PHE A 118 -18.66 -9.20 -15.16
C PHE A 118 -17.39 -8.46 -15.56
N THR A 119 -16.36 -9.23 -15.91
CA THR A 119 -15.08 -8.68 -16.34
C THR A 119 -14.43 -9.56 -17.40
N ASN A 120 -13.68 -8.94 -18.31
CA ASN A 120 -12.84 -9.62 -19.30
C ASN A 120 -11.45 -9.97 -18.76
N LEU A 121 -11.21 -9.68 -17.47
CA LEU A 121 -9.94 -9.95 -16.83
C LEU A 121 -9.76 -11.46 -16.56
N PRO A 122 -8.54 -12.01 -16.74
CA PRO A 122 -8.24 -13.41 -16.44
C PRO A 122 -8.23 -13.62 -14.92
N ILE A 123 -9.41 -13.80 -14.34
CA ILE A 123 -9.58 -14.19 -12.95
C ILE A 123 -9.76 -15.70 -12.96
N HIS A 124 -8.81 -16.42 -12.37
CA HIS A 124 -8.87 -17.88 -12.27
C HIS A 124 -10.14 -18.26 -11.52
N ARG A 125 -11.07 -18.93 -12.23
CA ARG A 125 -12.30 -19.43 -11.63
C ARG A 125 -11.95 -20.72 -10.89
N PRO A 126 -12.38 -20.92 -9.63
CA PRO A 126 -12.20 -22.19 -8.97
C PRO A 126 -12.95 -23.26 -9.75
N GLY A 127 -12.20 -24.07 -10.53
CA GLY A 127 -12.72 -25.07 -11.48
C GLY A 127 -12.17 -24.99 -12.90
N ASP A 128 -11.44 -23.93 -13.27
CA ASP A 128 -10.74 -23.87 -14.56
C ASP A 128 -9.47 -24.73 -14.48
N ARG A 129 -9.38 -25.81 -15.27
CA ARG A 129 -8.12 -26.56 -15.40
C ARG A 129 -7.13 -25.66 -16.15
N SER A 130 -5.95 -25.48 -15.57
CA SER A 130 -4.82 -24.86 -16.26
C SER A 130 -4.56 -25.61 -17.58
N PRO A 131 -4.10 -24.92 -18.65
CA PRO A 131 -3.51 -25.61 -19.80
C PRO A 131 -2.27 -26.41 -19.39
#